data_AF-B4UX20-F1
#
_entry.id   AF-B4UX20-F1
#
_cell.length_a   1.000
_cell.length_b   1.000
_cell.length_c   1.000
_cell.angle_alpha   90.00
_cell.angle_beta   90.00
_cell.angle_gamma   90.00
#
_symmetry.space_group_name_H-M   'P 1'
#
loop_
_entity.id
_entity.type
_entity.pdbx_description
1 polymer ?
#
loop_
_entity_poly.entity_id
_entity_poly.type
_entity_poly.pdbx_seq_one_letter_code
_entity_poly.pdbx_strand_id
1 'polypeptide(L)' 'MGADVLDAVQSGQVVHYTVTPLYDGPRVVPVAFRMQASGYDPNGGKESHFDKLVFNEMYGKTDQQWHNTGQ' A
#
# COMPACT_ATOMS: atom_id res chain seq x y z
N MET A 1 -9.35 5.17 2.21
CA MET A 1 -8.31 4.39 1.51
C MET A 1 -8.15 3.08 2.26
N GLY A 2 -8.50 1.95 1.65
CA GLY A 2 -8.66 0.64 2.32
C GLY A 2 -9.85 -0.16 1.79
N ALA A 3 -10.70 0.47 0.97
CA ALA A 3 -11.85 -0.16 0.33
C ALA A 3 -11.42 -1.13 -0.79
N ASP A 4 -10.47 -0.73 -1.63
CA ASP A 4 -10.19 -1.43 -2.90
C ASP A 4 -9.87 -2.94 -2.77
N VAL A 5 -9.02 -3.34 -1.81
CA VAL A 5 -8.66 -4.76 -1.60
C VAL A 5 -9.71 -5.50 -0.77
N LEU A 6 -10.27 -4.85 0.26
CA LEU A 6 -11.29 -5.45 1.10
C LEU A 6 -12.56 -5.74 0.31
N ASP A 7 -12.98 -4.80 -0.55
CA ASP A 7 -14.15 -4.95 -1.42
C ASP A 7 -13.95 -6.09 -2.43
N ALA A 8 -12.73 -6.28 -2.95
CA ALA A 8 -12.40 -7.41 -3.82
C ALA A 8 -12.54 -8.76 -3.09
N VAL A 9 -12.04 -8.86 -1.86
CA VAL A 9 -12.20 -10.07 -1.03
C VAL A 9 -13.68 -10.31 -0.69
N GLN A 10 -14.41 -9.27 -0.29
CA GLN A 10 -15.83 -9.37 0.07
C GLN A 10 -16.73 -9.72 -1.12
N SER A 11 -16.33 -9.36 -2.34
CA SER A 11 -17.01 -9.77 -3.57
C SER A 11 -16.63 -11.16 -4.06
N GLY A 12 -15.79 -11.89 -3.31
CA GLY A 12 -15.43 -13.29 -3.58
C GLY A 12 -14.23 -13.48 -4.49
N GLN A 13 -13.43 -12.44 -4.73
CA GLN A 13 -12.19 -12.56 -5.52
C GLN A 13 -11.05 -13.19 -4.70
N VAL A 14 -10.20 -13.95 -5.37
CA VAL A 14 -8.90 -14.38 -4.86
C VAL A 14 -7.90 -13.28 -5.16
N VAL A 15 -7.26 -12.73 -4.13
CA VAL A 15 -6.35 -11.58 -4.27
C VAL A 15 -4.89 -12.00 -4.05
N HIS A 16 -4.04 -11.74 -5.04
CA HIS A 16 -2.60 -11.73 -4.88
C HIS A 16 -2.16 -10.34 -4.42
N TYR A 17 -1.69 -10.24 -3.17
CA TYR A 17 -1.28 -8.97 -2.55
C TYR A 17 0.20 -8.98 -2.17
N THR A 18 0.92 -7.92 -2.53
CA THR A 18 2.34 -7.73 -2.20
C THR A 18 2.55 -6.35 -1.57
N VAL A 19 3.33 -6.31 -0.49
CA VAL A 19 3.79 -5.05 0.12
C VAL A 19 5.31 -5.04 0.10
N THR A 20 5.89 -4.04 -0.56
CA THR A 20 7.34 -3.86 -0.66
C THR A 20 7.74 -2.61 0.12
N PRO A 21 8.50 -2.74 1.24
CA PRO A 21 9.09 -1.58 1.90
C PRO A 21 10.18 -0.99 1.01
N LEU A 22 10.16 0.32 0.83
CA LEU A 22 11.16 1.07 0.07
C LEU A 22 12.08 1.79 1.05
N TYR A 23 13.37 1.52 0.95
CA TYR A 23 14.40 2.14 1.79
C TYR A 23 15.21 3.13 0.96
N ASP A 24 15.62 4.22 1.61
CA ASP A 24 16.64 5.12 1.08
C ASP A 24 17.95 4.86 1.83
N GLY A 25 18.94 4.33 1.12
CA GLY A 25 20.24 3.96 1.69
C GLY A 25 20.15 2.92 2.82
N PRO A 26 21.01 3.02 3.86
CA PRO A 26 21.10 2.03 4.94
C PRO A 26 20.10 2.28 6.09
N ARG A 27 19.02 3.02 5.85
CA ARG A 27 18.03 3.32 6.90
C ARG A 27 17.39 2.04 7.40
N VAL A 28 17.18 1.96 8.72
CA VAL A 28 16.47 0.84 9.35
C VAL A 28 14.94 0.96 9.23
N VAL A 29 14.45 2.14 8.82
CA VAL A 29 13.03 2.43 8.60
C VAL A 29 12.80 2.78 7.12
N PRO A 30 11.77 2.22 6.46
CA PRO A 30 11.47 2.54 5.07
C PRO A 30 10.91 3.95 4.90
N VAL A 31 11.19 4.57 3.75
CA VAL A 31 10.61 5.87 3.37
C VAL A 31 9.17 5.75 2.89
N ALA A 32 8.80 4.61 2.32
CA ALA A 32 7.47 4.35 1.79
C ALA A 32 7.20 2.84 1.70
N PHE A 33 5.95 2.49 1.45
CA PHE A 33 5.51 1.15 1.12
C PHE A 33 4.85 1.16 -0.25
N ARG A 34 5.34 0.34 -1.17
CA ARG A 34 4.62 0.05 -2.42
C ARG A 34 3.67 -1.10 -2.15
N MET A 35 2.37 -0.84 -2.27
CA MET A 35 1.31 -1.80 -2.04
C MET A 35 0.67 -2.15 -3.38
N GLN A 36 0.70 -3.43 -3.76
CA GLN A 36 0.20 -3.91 -5.05
C GLN A 36 -0.75 -5.08 -4.85
N ALA A 37 -1.85 -5.09 -5.61
CA ALA A 37 -2.84 -6.17 -5.58
C ALA A 37 -3.31 -6.51 -6.99
N SER A 38 -3.60 -7.80 -7.20
CA SER A 38 -4.38 -8.27 -8.35
C SER A 38 -5.41 -9.27 -7.85
N GLY A 39 -6.70 -8.98 -8.08
CA GLY A 39 -7.81 -9.82 -7.65
C GLY A 39 -8.44 -10.54 -8.84
N TYR A 40 -8.74 -11.82 -8.68
CA TYR A 40 -9.30 -12.67 -9.74
C TYR A 40 -10.61 -13.29 -9.26
N ASP A 41 -11.65 -13.26 -10.09
CA ASP A 41 -12.84 -14.08 -9.84
C ASP A 41 -12.44 -15.57 -9.80
N PRO A 42 -13.16 -16.44 -9.07
CA PRO A 42 -12.85 -17.87 -9.00
C PRO A 42 -12.81 -18.58 -10.36
N ASN A 43 -13.49 -18.01 -11.36
CA ASN A 43 -13.54 -18.50 -12.74
C ASN A 43 -12.52 -17.82 -13.67
N GLY A 44 -11.60 -17.01 -13.13
CA GLY A 44 -10.49 -16.36 -13.85
C GLY A 44 -10.85 -15.15 -14.72
N GLY A 45 -12.10 -14.67 -14.69
CA GLY A 45 -12.63 -13.75 -15.71
C GLY A 45 -12.46 -12.24 -15.44
N LYS A 46 -12.45 -11.79 -14.18
CA LYS A 46 -12.35 -10.36 -13.83
C LYS A 46 -11.11 -10.09 -13.00
N GLU A 47 -10.27 -9.19 -13.48
CA GLU A 47 -9.06 -8.74 -12.79
C GLU A 47 -9.30 -7.35 -12.15
N SER A 48 -9.17 -7.25 -10.83
CA SER A 48 -9.03 -5.96 -10.15
C SER A 48 -7.54 -5.65 -9.98
N HIS A 49 -7.11 -4.43 -10.25
CA HIS A 49 -5.71 -4.04 -10.11
C HIS A 49 -5.56 -2.83 -9.18
N PHE A 50 -4.55 -2.90 -8.32
CA PHE A 50 -4.22 -1.87 -7.35
C PHE A 50 -2.70 -1.71 -7.28
N ASP A 51 -2.21 -0.48 -7.40
CA ASP A 51 -0.81 -0.12 -7.16
C ASP A 51 -0.80 1.26 -6.49
N LYS A 52 -0.35 1.31 -5.24
CA LYS A 52 -0.25 2.55 -4.47
C LYS A 52 1.09 2.66 -3.77
N LEU A 53 1.64 3.86 -3.82
CA LEU A 53 2.77 4.27 -2.99
C LEU A 53 2.24 4.98 -1.74
N VAL A 54 2.57 4.45 -0.57
CA VAL A 54 2.18 5.02 0.73
C VAL A 54 3.44 5.51 1.44
N PHE A 55 3.58 6.82 1.57
CA PHE A 55 4.73 7.42 2.27
C PHE A 55 4.64 7.14 3.77
N ASN A 56 5.79 6.81 4.37
CA ASN A 56 5.89 6.57 5.79
C ASN A 56 6.12 7.91 6.52
N GLU A 57 5.08 8.74 6.57
CA GLU A 57 5.17 10.11 7.08
C GLU A 57 4.20 10.38 8.24
N MET A 58 4.59 11.32 9.11
CA MET A 58 3.74 11.87 10.16
C MET A 58 3.68 13.38 10.06
N TYR A 59 2.51 13.95 10.34
CA TYR A 59 2.30 15.39 10.32
C TYR A 59 2.83 16.05 11.60
N GLY A 60 3.82 16.92 11.44
CA GLY A 60 4.37 17.78 12.49
C GLY A 60 3.42 18.93 12.79
N LYS A 61 2.97 19.05 14.05
CA LYS A 61 2.11 20.17 14.45
C LYS A 61 2.87 21.49 14.63
N THR A 62 4.18 21.42 14.89
CA THR A 62 5.02 22.59 15.18
C THR A 62 5.35 23.39 13.93
N ASP A 63 5.64 22.72 12.83
CA ASP A 63 6.04 23.32 11.55
C ASP A 63 4.99 23.14 10.45
N GLN A 64 3.91 22.41 10.74
CA GLN A 64 2.79 22.17 9.82
C GLN A 64 3.23 21.43 8.55
N GLN A 65 4.19 20.52 8.67
CA GLN A 65 4.75 19.77 7.54
C GLN A 65 4.68 18.25 7.77
N TRP A 66 4.71 17.48 6.68
CA TRP A 66 4.84 16.03 6.72
C TRP A 66 6.32 15.65 6.81
N HIS A 67 6.64 14.74 7.72
CA HIS A 67 8.01 14.27 7.94
C HIS A 67 8.07 12.76 7.81
N ASN A 68 9.07 12.27 7.10
CA ASN A 68 9.32 10.84 7.03
C ASN A 68 9.69 10.31 8.42
N THR A 69 9.09 9.19 8.82
CA THR A 69 9.35 8.66 10.15
C THR A 69 10.78 8.14 10.24
N GLY A 70 11.51 8.57 11.28
CA GLY A 70 12.92 8.26 11.46
C GLY A 70 13.88 9.14 10.64
N GLN A 71 13.43 10.33 10.19
CA GLN A 71 14.31 11.45 9.83
C GLN A 71 14.42 12.43 11.00
#